data_AF-A0A4V0YQF6-F1
#
_entry.id   AF-A0A4V0YQF6-F1
#
_cell.length_a   1.000
_cell.length_b   1.000
_cell.length_c   1.000
_cell.angle_alpha   90.00
_cell.angle_beta   90.00
_cell.angle_gamma   90.00
#
_symmetry.space_group_name_H-M   'P 1'
#
loop_
_entity.id
_entity.type
_entity.pdbx_description
1 polymer ?
#
loop_
_entity_poly.entity_id
_entity_poly.type
_entity_poly.pdbx_seq_one_letter_code
_entity_poly.pdbx_strand_id
1 'polypeptide(L)'
;MTLIRRIIFLLALVLSVGHGQYSIAADGLSFNPTLITITSTGTIPVGTVIPWPSTSFPPDASRWLECNGQAVPSGSQYDRLRAAVGTNVPNYGDQFLRGTTTLSLVGTKVSDSIRSHTVYVPGQNAPVSGNLNSTGLSGSASPQSYSYQAVTGSQTVLTWVDGVPNLGQTQSPNMGWSNGSTSGGSVSGSLNSGSLTGTAYVSSQTGTYAGGSETAPVHTRVRYLIRAVP
;
A
#
# COMPACT_ATOMS: atom_id res chain seq x y z
N MET A 1 50.78 26.24 -91.91
CA MET A 1 50.94 25.25 -90.82
C MET A 1 50.43 23.91 -91.33
N THR A 2 51.33 22.95 -91.50
CA THR A 2 51.12 21.69 -92.23
C THR A 2 50.11 20.77 -91.52
N LEU A 3 49.38 19.95 -92.29
CA LEU A 3 48.35 19.00 -91.83
C LEU A 3 48.81 18.16 -90.61
N ILE A 4 50.07 17.76 -90.61
CA ILE A 4 50.74 17.03 -89.52
C ILE A 4 50.70 17.77 -88.17
N ARG A 5 50.87 19.10 -88.17
CA ARG A 5 50.86 19.90 -86.94
C ARG A 5 49.46 20.00 -86.33
N ARG A 6 48.40 19.91 -87.15
CA ARG A 6 47.00 19.87 -86.70
C ARG A 6 46.62 18.50 -86.15
N ILE A 7 47.11 17.42 -86.76
CA ILE A 7 46.88 16.05 -86.28
C ILE A 7 47.55 15.82 -84.93
N ILE A 8 48.79 16.28 -84.74
CA ILE A 8 49.49 16.15 -83.45
C ILE A 8 48.77 16.94 -82.35
N PHE A 9 48.26 18.13 -82.64
CA PHE A 9 47.49 18.93 -81.67
C PHE A 9 46.16 18.26 -81.29
N LEU A 10 45.45 17.67 -82.26
CA LEU A 10 44.22 16.91 -82.01
C LEU A 10 44.49 15.63 -81.21
N LEU A 11 45.57 14.91 -81.51
CA LEU A 11 45.95 13.71 -80.77
C LEU A 11 46.33 14.05 -79.31
N ALA A 12 47.06 15.15 -79.10
CA ALA A 12 47.41 15.64 -77.77
C ALA A 12 46.19 16.11 -76.96
N LEU A 13 45.19 16.73 -77.62
CA LEU A 13 43.93 17.14 -76.98
C LEU A 13 43.07 15.92 -76.59
N VAL A 14 43.03 14.88 -77.43
CA VAL A 14 42.30 13.65 -77.12
C VAL A 14 43.00 12.87 -75.99
N LEU A 15 44.34 12.84 -75.96
CA LEU A 15 45.07 12.23 -74.86
C LEU A 15 44.95 13.04 -73.54
N SER A 16 44.85 14.37 -73.57
CA SER A 16 44.71 15.16 -72.33
C SER A 16 43.31 15.07 -71.71
N VAL A 17 42.25 14.94 -72.52
CA VAL A 17 40.88 14.72 -72.03
C VAL A 17 40.67 13.26 -71.61
N GLY A 18 41.36 12.31 -72.24
CA GLY A 18 41.29 10.88 -71.90
C GLY A 18 41.95 10.48 -70.58
N HIS A 19 42.78 11.34 -69.98
CA HIS A 19 43.37 11.15 -68.65
C HIS A 19 42.73 12.00 -67.56
N GLY A 20 41.49 12.47 -67.79
CA GLY A 20 40.62 12.92 -66.71
C GLY A 20 40.42 11.74 -65.75
N GLN A 21 41.33 11.62 -64.79
CA GLN A 21 41.15 10.75 -63.64
C GLN A 21 39.78 11.09 -63.08
N TYR A 22 38.88 10.11 -63.10
CA TYR A 22 37.65 10.17 -62.34
C TYR A 22 38.05 10.27 -60.88
N SER A 23 38.23 11.50 -60.38
CA SER A 23 38.24 11.79 -58.97
C SER A 23 36.82 11.57 -58.48
N ILE A 24 36.47 10.31 -58.25
CA ILE A 24 35.32 9.97 -57.42
C ILE A 24 35.71 10.47 -56.04
N ALA A 25 35.16 11.62 -55.66
CA ALA A 25 35.20 12.04 -54.28
C ALA A 25 34.60 10.89 -53.48
N ALA A 26 35.42 10.21 -52.68
CA ALA A 26 34.97 9.27 -51.67
C ALA A 26 34.24 10.09 -50.60
N ASP A 27 33.00 10.46 -50.88
CA ASP A 27 32.10 10.96 -49.87
C ASP A 27 31.85 9.82 -48.87
N GLY A 28 31.78 10.18 -47.59
CA GLY A 28 31.69 9.24 -46.46
C GLY A 28 30.40 8.41 -46.42
N LEU A 29 29.64 8.34 -47.52
CA LEU A 29 28.47 7.49 -47.69
C LEU A 29 28.82 6.13 -48.32
N SER A 30 30.05 5.92 -48.79
CA SER A 30 30.54 4.61 -49.27
C SER A 30 30.80 3.59 -48.17
N PHE A 31 30.47 3.90 -46.91
CA PHE A 31 30.43 2.90 -45.85
C PHE A 31 29.28 1.93 -46.14
N ASN A 32 29.57 0.92 -46.95
CA ASN A 32 28.78 -0.30 -47.06
C ASN A 32 29.34 -1.26 -46.02
N PRO A 33 28.81 -1.26 -44.78
CA PRO A 33 29.29 -2.21 -43.79
C PRO A 33 29.07 -3.59 -44.40
N THR A 34 30.13 -4.40 -44.43
CA THR A 34 29.94 -5.82 -44.70
C THR A 34 28.90 -6.29 -43.70
N LEU A 35 27.73 -6.71 -44.17
CA LEU A 35 26.72 -7.30 -43.30
C LEU A 35 27.33 -8.60 -42.78
N ILE A 36 28.02 -8.51 -41.65
CA ILE A 36 28.48 -9.69 -40.91
C ILE A 36 27.19 -10.32 -40.41
N THR A 37 26.73 -11.32 -41.15
CA THR A 37 25.58 -12.11 -40.74
C THR A 37 26.04 -12.87 -39.51
N ILE A 38 25.67 -12.41 -38.32
CA ILE A 38 25.77 -13.23 -37.12
C ILE A 38 24.70 -14.30 -37.28
N THR A 39 25.04 -15.35 -38.01
CA THR A 39 24.32 -16.62 -37.92
C THR A 39 24.70 -17.21 -36.59
N SER A 40 23.78 -17.18 -35.63
CA SER A 40 23.89 -18.04 -34.46
C SER A 40 23.97 -19.48 -34.99
N THR A 41 25.17 -20.04 -35.01
CA THR A 41 25.46 -21.43 -35.37
C THR A 41 25.10 -22.39 -34.23
N GLY A 42 24.47 -21.88 -33.17
CA GLY A 42 23.82 -22.71 -32.16
C GLY A 42 22.57 -23.32 -32.77
N THR A 43 22.60 -24.61 -33.06
CA THR A 43 21.46 -25.43 -33.48
C THR A 43 20.44 -25.43 -32.34
N ILE A 44 19.58 -24.41 -32.28
CA ILE A 44 18.54 -24.29 -31.23
C ILE A 44 17.71 -25.58 -31.27
N PRO A 45 17.68 -26.39 -30.20
CA PRO A 45 16.95 -27.64 -30.21
C PRO A 45 15.46 -27.40 -30.44
N VAL A 46 14.83 -28.28 -31.23
CA VAL A 46 13.36 -28.30 -31.37
C VAL A 46 12.73 -28.44 -29.99
N GLY A 47 11.70 -27.64 -29.70
CA GLY A 47 11.06 -27.55 -28.40
C GLY A 47 11.61 -26.44 -27.50
N THR A 48 12.72 -25.79 -27.87
CA THR A 48 13.24 -24.63 -27.12
C THR A 48 12.23 -23.49 -27.14
N VAL A 49 11.90 -22.96 -25.97
CA VAL A 49 11.01 -21.80 -25.82
C VAL A 49 11.84 -20.56 -25.54
N ILE A 50 11.54 -19.47 -26.25
CA ILE A 50 12.19 -18.16 -26.04
C ILE A 50 11.15 -17.08 -25.75
N PRO A 51 11.47 -16.10 -24.88
CA PRO A 51 10.74 -14.84 -24.85
C PRO A 51 11.08 -14.04 -26.13
N TRP A 52 10.07 -13.40 -26.71
CA TRP A 52 10.22 -12.66 -27.95
C TRP A 52 9.73 -11.20 -27.78
N PRO A 53 10.56 -10.19 -28.08
CA PRO A 53 10.26 -8.81 -27.72
C PRO A 53 9.43 -8.05 -28.77
N SER A 54 9.21 -8.62 -29.96
CA SER A 54 8.57 -7.94 -31.08
C SER A 54 7.20 -8.54 -31.41
N THR A 55 6.35 -7.77 -32.10
CA THR A 55 5.10 -8.28 -32.71
C THR A 55 5.36 -9.02 -34.03
N SER A 56 6.45 -8.71 -34.72
CA SER A 56 6.90 -9.44 -35.92
C SER A 56 7.70 -10.67 -35.54
N PHE A 57 7.64 -11.75 -36.33
CA PHE A 57 8.49 -12.94 -36.11
C PHE A 57 9.98 -12.63 -36.31
N PRO A 58 10.90 -13.46 -35.76
CA PRO A 58 12.32 -13.40 -36.08
C PRO A 58 12.57 -13.59 -37.60
N PRO A 59 13.77 -13.21 -38.09
CA PRO A 59 14.14 -13.40 -39.50
C PRO A 59 14.00 -14.85 -39.99
N ASP A 60 14.15 -15.84 -39.11
CA ASP A 60 13.95 -17.27 -39.39
C ASP A 60 12.55 -17.76 -38.99
N ALA A 61 11.51 -16.94 -39.20
CA ALA A 61 10.11 -17.19 -38.81
C ALA A 61 9.59 -18.60 -39.11
N SER A 62 10.00 -19.20 -40.23
CA SER A 62 9.59 -20.57 -40.62
C SER A 62 9.99 -21.65 -39.61
N ARG A 63 10.94 -21.34 -38.72
CA ARG A 63 11.41 -22.26 -37.67
C ARG A 63 10.71 -22.10 -36.33
N TRP A 64 9.80 -21.14 -36.19
CA TRP A 64 9.20 -20.79 -34.91
C TRP A 64 7.67 -20.87 -34.98
N LEU A 65 7.06 -21.28 -33.87
CA LEU A 65 5.62 -21.21 -33.66
C LEU A 65 5.33 -20.36 -32.42
N GLU A 66 4.22 -19.64 -32.45
CA GLU A 66 3.71 -18.92 -31.28
C GLU A 66 3.18 -19.92 -30.24
N CYS A 67 3.53 -19.75 -28.97
CA CYS A 67 2.99 -20.54 -27.86
C CYS A 67 1.57 -20.06 -27.46
N ASN A 68 0.60 -20.26 -28.36
CA ASN A 68 -0.79 -19.81 -28.21
C ASN A 68 -1.82 -20.97 -28.15
N GLY A 69 -1.37 -22.23 -28.03
CA GLY A 69 -2.27 -23.40 -28.00
C GLY A 69 -2.64 -23.98 -29.38
N GLN A 70 -2.12 -23.42 -30.48
CA GLN A 70 -2.41 -23.93 -31.82
C GLN A 70 -1.96 -25.39 -32.00
N ALA A 71 -2.63 -26.11 -32.90
CA ALA A 71 -2.20 -27.44 -33.31
C ALA A 71 -0.81 -27.36 -33.96
N VAL A 72 0.05 -28.33 -33.67
CA VAL A 72 1.35 -28.45 -34.35
C VAL A 72 1.08 -28.79 -35.82
N PRO A 73 1.66 -28.06 -36.80
CA PRO A 73 1.40 -28.31 -38.21
C PRO A 73 1.73 -29.74 -38.64
N SER A 74 0.97 -30.25 -39.61
CA SER A 74 1.23 -31.53 -40.26
C SER A 74 2.51 -31.47 -41.08
N GLY A 75 3.39 -32.46 -40.92
CA GLY A 75 4.65 -32.56 -41.66
C GLY A 75 5.73 -33.25 -40.84
N SER A 76 6.59 -34.02 -41.49
CA SER A 76 7.66 -34.78 -40.84
C SER A 76 8.71 -33.88 -40.16
N GLN A 77 8.90 -32.66 -40.68
CA GLN A 77 9.75 -31.65 -40.05
C GLN A 77 9.32 -31.25 -38.63
N TYR A 78 8.04 -31.45 -38.27
CA TYR A 78 7.49 -31.18 -36.94
C TYR A 78 7.39 -32.44 -36.05
N ASP A 79 7.82 -33.62 -36.52
CA ASP A 79 7.75 -34.87 -35.73
C ASP A 79 8.48 -34.74 -34.39
N ARG A 80 9.65 -34.09 -34.38
CA ARG A 80 10.42 -33.83 -33.15
C ARG A 80 9.67 -32.91 -32.18
N LEU A 81 8.96 -31.91 -32.69
CA LEU A 81 8.16 -31.03 -31.85
C LEU A 81 6.97 -31.80 -31.27
N ARG A 82 6.26 -32.58 -32.09
CA ARG A 82 5.14 -33.40 -31.61
C ARG A 82 5.57 -34.44 -30.57
N ALA A 83 6.77 -35.00 -30.70
CA ALA A 83 7.34 -35.87 -29.68
C ALA A 83 7.62 -35.14 -28.34
N ALA A 84 7.91 -33.84 -28.38
CA ALA A 84 8.23 -33.05 -27.20
C ALA A 84 6.99 -32.46 -26.49
N VAL A 85 6.01 -31.94 -27.25
CA VAL A 85 4.87 -31.20 -26.69
C VAL A 85 3.50 -31.84 -26.95
N GLY A 86 3.44 -32.91 -27.75
CA GLY A 86 2.19 -33.54 -28.17
C GLY A 86 1.56 -32.87 -29.39
N THR A 87 0.22 -32.86 -29.46
CA THR A 87 -0.53 -32.40 -30.65
C THR A 87 -0.62 -30.89 -30.77
N ASN A 88 -0.46 -30.15 -29.68
CA ASN A 88 -0.63 -28.70 -29.61
C ASN A 88 0.61 -28.08 -28.97
N VAL A 89 0.99 -26.89 -29.45
CA VAL A 89 2.00 -26.10 -28.74
C VAL A 89 1.42 -25.60 -27.42
N PRO A 90 2.25 -25.41 -26.38
CA PRO A 90 1.77 -24.85 -25.13
C PRO A 90 1.12 -23.48 -25.33
N ASN A 91 0.13 -23.15 -24.49
CA ASN A 91 -0.43 -21.81 -24.43
C ASN A 91 0.15 -21.06 -23.22
N TYR A 92 1.11 -20.18 -23.49
CA TYR A 92 1.78 -19.33 -22.49
C TYR A 92 1.28 -17.88 -22.51
N GLY A 93 0.14 -17.61 -23.15
CA GLY A 93 -0.54 -16.32 -23.03
C GLY A 93 -0.81 -16.01 -21.57
N ASP A 94 -0.33 -14.85 -21.12
CA ASP A 94 -0.49 -14.35 -19.75
C ASP A 94 0.10 -15.28 -18.67
N GLN A 95 1.14 -16.05 -19.01
CA GLN A 95 1.85 -16.94 -18.09
C GLN A 95 3.31 -16.52 -17.91
N PHE A 96 3.86 -16.77 -16.72
CA PHE A 96 5.31 -16.80 -16.51
C PHE A 96 5.81 -18.24 -16.44
N LEU A 97 6.98 -18.50 -17.04
CA LEU A 97 7.63 -19.80 -16.95
C LEU A 97 8.37 -19.93 -15.61
N ARG A 98 8.15 -21.04 -14.92
CA ARG A 98 8.85 -21.44 -13.70
C ARG A 98 9.55 -22.77 -13.92
N GLY A 99 10.80 -22.88 -13.47
CA GLY A 99 11.53 -24.15 -13.49
C GLY A 99 10.95 -25.16 -12.51
N THR A 100 11.03 -26.44 -12.85
CA THR A 100 10.68 -27.57 -11.98
C THR A 100 11.77 -28.64 -12.07
N THR A 101 12.06 -29.32 -10.96
CA THR A 101 12.91 -30.52 -10.94
C THR A 101 12.09 -31.81 -11.07
N THR A 102 10.76 -31.69 -11.01
CA THR A 102 9.84 -32.83 -11.09
C THR A 102 9.16 -32.85 -12.45
N LEU A 103 9.40 -33.93 -13.21
CA LEU A 103 8.90 -34.07 -14.59
C LEU A 103 7.37 -34.02 -14.68
N SER A 104 6.64 -34.57 -13.69
CA SER A 104 5.17 -34.57 -13.68
C SER A 104 4.54 -33.19 -13.50
N LEU A 105 5.31 -32.19 -13.08
CA LEU A 105 4.84 -30.80 -12.93
C LEU A 105 5.06 -29.96 -14.18
N VAL A 106 5.78 -30.48 -15.19
CA VAL A 106 6.00 -29.77 -16.45
C VAL A 106 4.65 -29.54 -17.13
N GLY A 107 4.37 -28.29 -17.49
CA GLY A 107 3.11 -27.90 -18.13
C GLY A 107 1.95 -27.64 -17.16
N THR A 108 2.14 -27.81 -15.85
CA THR A 108 1.12 -27.42 -14.86
C THR A 108 1.08 -25.90 -14.71
N LYS A 109 -0.13 -25.34 -14.61
CA LYS A 109 -0.34 -23.92 -14.32
C LYS A 109 -0.47 -23.73 -12.82
N VAL A 110 0.15 -22.67 -12.31
CA VAL A 110 0.12 -22.31 -10.90
C VAL A 110 -0.47 -20.91 -10.79
N SER A 111 -1.49 -20.75 -9.95
CA SER A 111 -2.05 -19.44 -9.65
C SER A 111 -1.06 -18.58 -8.88
N ASP A 112 -1.13 -17.27 -9.07
CA ASP A 112 -0.39 -16.32 -8.25
C ASP A 112 -0.84 -16.44 -6.78
N SER A 113 0.12 -16.30 -5.87
CA SER A 113 -0.12 -16.46 -4.44
C SER A 113 0.77 -15.52 -3.64
N ILE A 114 0.19 -14.86 -2.64
CA ILE A 114 0.93 -14.08 -1.66
C ILE A 114 1.30 -15.00 -0.49
N ARG A 115 2.53 -14.86 0.01
CA ARG A 115 2.98 -15.58 1.21
C ARG A 115 2.17 -15.11 2.43
N SER A 116 1.74 -16.06 3.27
CA SER A 116 1.09 -15.78 4.54
C SER A 116 1.95 -14.83 5.40
N HIS A 117 1.35 -13.75 5.90
CA HIS A 117 1.99 -12.81 6.81
C HIS A 117 1.00 -12.24 7.82
N THR A 118 1.54 -11.76 8.93
CA THR A 118 0.76 -11.12 10.01
C THR A 118 0.92 -9.61 9.93
N VAL A 119 -0.18 -8.89 10.16
CA VAL A 119 -0.17 -7.43 10.30
C VAL A 119 -0.43 -7.08 11.76
N TYR A 120 0.48 -6.30 12.35
CA TYR A 120 0.35 -5.78 13.70
C TYR A 120 -0.22 -4.37 13.66
N VAL A 121 -1.38 -4.17 14.32
CA VAL A 121 -1.98 -2.86 14.52
C VAL A 121 -1.76 -2.46 15.99
N PRO A 122 -0.94 -1.43 16.28
CA PRO A 122 -0.72 -0.95 17.64
C PRO A 122 -2.02 -0.49 18.30
N GLY A 123 -2.14 -0.70 19.61
CA GLY A 123 -3.26 -0.16 20.39
C GLY A 123 -3.25 1.36 20.41
N GLN A 124 -4.43 1.98 20.51
CA GLN A 124 -4.58 3.43 20.44
C GLN A 124 -5.50 3.96 21.54
N ASN A 125 -5.21 5.16 22.03
CA ASN A 125 -6.10 5.92 22.88
C ASN A 125 -7.04 6.75 22.00
N ALA A 126 -8.35 6.48 22.07
CA ALA A 126 -9.37 7.24 21.37
C ALA A 126 -10.05 8.23 22.32
N PRO A 127 -10.20 9.51 21.95
CA PRO A 127 -10.99 10.44 22.74
C PRO A 127 -12.46 10.01 22.70
N VAL A 128 -13.10 9.99 23.86
CA VAL A 128 -14.53 9.74 23.99
C VAL A 128 -15.21 10.97 24.58
N SER A 129 -16.35 11.34 23.99
CA SER A 129 -17.24 12.33 24.55
C SER A 129 -18.69 11.88 24.41
N GLY A 130 -19.54 12.31 25.31
CA GLY A 130 -20.95 11.94 25.30
C GLY A 130 -21.79 12.74 26.30
N ASN A 131 -23.10 12.59 26.21
CA ASN A 131 -24.06 13.23 27.12
C ASN A 131 -24.59 12.22 28.14
N LEU A 132 -24.67 12.62 29.41
CA LEU A 132 -25.32 11.87 30.48
C LEU A 132 -26.80 12.29 30.55
N ASN A 133 -27.72 11.37 30.22
CA ASN A 133 -29.16 11.65 30.14
C ASN A 133 -29.86 11.52 31.51
N SER A 134 -29.43 10.61 32.38
CA SER A 134 -29.86 10.58 33.78
C SER A 134 -28.93 9.68 34.59
N THR A 135 -28.16 10.24 35.51
CA THR A 135 -27.38 9.46 36.48
C THR A 135 -27.63 10.02 37.88
N GLY A 136 -27.70 9.13 38.87
CA GLY A 136 -27.84 9.53 40.27
C GLY A 136 -26.55 10.11 40.81
N LEU A 137 -26.61 11.29 41.42
CA LEU A 137 -25.56 11.87 42.24
C LEU A 137 -25.83 11.46 43.69
N SER A 138 -24.81 10.96 44.39
CA SER A 138 -24.89 10.69 45.83
C SER A 138 -23.62 11.13 46.55
N GLY A 139 -23.76 11.51 47.82
CA GLY A 139 -22.65 11.94 48.66
C GLY A 139 -23.08 12.15 50.12
N SER A 140 -22.16 12.64 50.94
CA SER A 140 -22.39 12.94 52.36
C SER A 140 -21.96 14.37 52.68
N ALA A 141 -22.76 15.06 53.49
CA ALA A 141 -22.43 16.36 54.07
C ALA A 141 -22.07 16.20 55.55
N SER A 142 -20.91 16.72 55.94
CA SER A 142 -20.44 16.67 57.33
C SER A 142 -21.21 17.63 58.24
N PRO A 143 -21.33 17.32 59.56
CA PRO A 143 -21.78 18.25 60.59
C PRO A 143 -21.09 19.62 60.52
N GLN A 144 -21.83 20.70 60.72
CA GLN A 144 -21.29 22.06 60.79
C GLN A 144 -21.41 22.58 62.23
N SER A 145 -20.32 23.14 62.74
CA SER A 145 -20.33 23.83 64.03
C SER A 145 -20.73 25.29 63.83
N TYR A 146 -21.63 25.79 64.66
CA TYR A 146 -22.00 27.19 64.71
C TYR A 146 -22.10 27.63 66.16
N SER A 147 -22.26 28.92 66.35
CA SER A 147 -22.26 29.48 67.70
C SER A 147 -23.04 30.77 67.72
N TYR A 148 -23.76 30.96 68.82
CA TYR A 148 -24.81 31.95 68.93
C TYR A 148 -24.85 32.48 70.37
N GLN A 149 -25.38 33.69 70.54
CA GLN A 149 -25.60 34.24 71.87
C GLN A 149 -26.86 33.62 72.47
N ALA A 150 -26.70 32.98 73.63
CA ALA A 150 -27.80 32.43 74.40
C ALA A 150 -28.00 33.28 75.67
N VAL A 151 -29.26 33.56 75.98
CA VAL A 151 -29.67 34.11 77.27
C VAL A 151 -30.06 32.95 78.17
N THR A 152 -29.36 32.77 79.29
CA THR A 152 -29.72 31.73 80.26
C THR A 152 -30.01 32.35 81.63
N GLY A 153 -31.11 31.92 82.26
CA GLY A 153 -31.41 32.23 83.65
C GLY A 153 -32.05 33.59 83.94
N SER A 154 -32.99 34.07 83.11
CA SER A 154 -33.81 35.23 83.49
C SER A 154 -34.77 34.85 84.63
N GLN A 155 -34.40 35.15 85.87
CA GLN A 155 -35.25 34.99 87.04
C GLN A 155 -35.70 36.35 87.56
N THR A 156 -37.01 36.50 87.75
CA THR A 156 -37.58 37.56 88.59
C THR A 156 -37.66 37.02 90.02
N VAL A 157 -36.78 37.49 90.89
CA VAL A 157 -36.77 37.09 92.30
C VAL A 157 -37.75 37.97 93.07
N LEU A 158 -38.73 37.39 93.76
CA LEU A 158 -39.56 38.14 94.71
C LEU A 158 -38.78 38.32 96.01
N THR A 159 -38.47 39.57 96.36
CA THR A 159 -37.81 39.89 97.62
C THR A 159 -38.86 40.23 98.67
N TRP A 160 -38.72 39.63 99.85
CA TRP A 160 -39.57 39.88 101.00
C TRP A 160 -38.82 40.81 101.96
N VAL A 161 -39.28 42.06 102.05
CA VAL A 161 -38.78 43.04 103.02
C VAL A 161 -39.97 43.35 103.94
N ASP A 162 -39.77 43.18 105.24
CA ASP A 162 -40.76 43.48 106.28
C ASP A 162 -42.14 42.79 106.09
N GLY A 163 -42.13 41.54 105.60
CA GLY A 163 -43.33 40.71 105.53
C GLY A 163 -44.31 41.02 104.39
N VAL A 164 -43.95 41.93 103.48
CA VAL A 164 -44.75 42.26 102.29
C VAL A 164 -43.97 41.81 101.03
N PRO A 165 -44.58 41.08 100.09
CA PRO A 165 -43.89 40.70 98.86
C PRO A 165 -43.72 41.93 97.98
N ASN A 166 -42.49 42.29 97.65
CA ASN A 166 -42.19 43.33 96.67
C ASN A 166 -41.79 42.67 95.34
N LEU A 167 -42.19 43.27 94.21
CA LEU A 167 -41.74 42.79 92.90
C LEU A 167 -40.24 43.07 92.79
N GLY A 168 -39.41 42.05 93.02
CA GLY A 168 -37.97 42.23 93.09
C GLY A 168 -37.33 42.43 91.71
N GLN A 169 -36.14 43.01 91.73
CA GLN A 169 -35.37 43.39 90.54
C GLN A 169 -35.11 42.16 89.65
N THR A 170 -35.39 42.27 88.35
CA THR A 170 -34.95 41.27 87.37
C THR A 170 -33.42 41.30 87.33
N GLN A 171 -32.77 40.21 87.75
CA GLN A 171 -31.32 40.08 87.57
C GLN A 171 -31.02 40.07 86.07
N SER A 172 -30.00 40.82 85.65
CA SER A 172 -29.63 40.92 84.24
C SER A 172 -29.43 39.52 83.64
N PRO A 173 -30.12 39.18 82.54
CA PRO A 173 -29.93 37.89 81.91
C PRO A 173 -28.45 37.67 81.59
N ASN A 174 -27.90 36.52 81.96
CA ASN A 174 -26.53 36.20 81.63
C ASN A 174 -26.46 35.89 80.12
N MET A 175 -25.80 36.77 79.35
CA MET A 175 -25.62 36.60 77.91
C MET A 175 -24.26 35.96 77.64
N GLY A 176 -24.28 34.71 77.19
CA GLY A 176 -23.09 33.92 76.87
C GLY A 176 -23.09 33.45 75.42
N TRP A 177 -21.90 33.21 74.86
CA TRP A 177 -21.79 32.47 73.60
C TRP A 177 -21.93 30.98 73.85
N SER A 178 -22.77 30.32 73.05
CA SER A 178 -22.96 28.88 73.05
C SER A 178 -22.58 28.32 71.69
N ASN A 179 -22.04 27.11 71.67
CA ASN A 179 -21.70 26.39 70.45
C ASN A 179 -22.72 25.26 70.22
N GLY A 180 -23.18 25.12 68.99
CA GLY A 180 -24.01 24.01 68.53
C GLY A 180 -23.38 23.35 67.32
N SER A 181 -23.87 22.16 66.97
CA SER A 181 -23.53 21.52 65.71
C SER A 181 -24.79 21.01 65.02
N THR A 182 -24.80 21.07 63.69
CA THR A 182 -25.82 20.40 62.88
C THR A 182 -25.48 18.91 62.77
N SER A 183 -26.49 18.07 62.55
CA SER A 183 -26.25 16.68 62.17
C SER A 183 -25.82 16.62 60.70
N GLY A 184 -24.86 15.75 60.39
CA GLY A 184 -24.51 15.45 59.00
C GLY A 184 -25.68 14.82 58.25
N GLY A 185 -25.61 14.80 56.92
CA GLY A 185 -26.70 14.29 56.08
C GLY A 185 -26.22 13.62 54.81
N SER A 186 -27.13 12.90 54.15
CA SER A 186 -26.92 12.37 52.79
C SER A 186 -27.29 13.42 51.75
N VAL A 187 -26.48 13.53 50.71
CA VAL A 187 -26.76 14.31 49.50
C VAL A 187 -27.19 13.33 48.41
N SER A 188 -28.32 13.58 47.76
CA SER A 188 -28.76 12.82 46.60
C SER A 188 -29.41 13.73 45.57
N GLY A 189 -29.23 13.44 44.29
CA GLY A 189 -29.86 14.17 43.19
C GLY A 189 -29.73 13.43 41.86
N SER A 190 -30.23 14.03 40.78
CA SER A 190 -30.12 13.50 39.43
C SER A 190 -29.44 14.52 38.52
N LEU A 191 -28.48 14.09 37.70
CA LEU A 191 -27.92 14.91 36.64
C LEU A 191 -28.88 14.89 35.45
N ASN A 192 -29.59 15.99 35.23
CA ASN A 192 -30.43 16.21 34.05
C ASN A 192 -29.63 17.06 33.06
N SER A 193 -28.87 16.39 32.18
CA SER A 193 -27.82 16.91 31.29
C SER A 193 -26.43 17.11 31.93
N GLY A 194 -25.45 16.33 31.46
CA GLY A 194 -24.04 16.48 31.79
C GLY A 194 -23.16 16.01 30.63
N SER A 195 -21.91 16.49 30.55
CA SER A 195 -20.93 16.08 29.54
C SER A 195 -19.93 15.09 30.15
N LEU A 196 -19.68 13.99 29.44
CA LEU A 196 -18.60 13.06 29.70
C LEU A 196 -17.49 13.33 28.70
N THR A 197 -16.25 13.42 29.16
CA THR A 197 -15.05 13.38 28.33
C THR A 197 -14.03 12.42 28.93
N GLY A 198 -13.26 11.74 28.09
CA GLY A 198 -12.25 10.81 28.54
C GLY A 198 -11.46 10.20 27.39
N THR A 199 -10.63 9.20 27.71
CA THR A 199 -9.91 8.40 26.73
C THR A 199 -10.29 6.93 26.90
N ALA A 200 -10.65 6.28 25.81
CA ALA A 200 -10.84 4.83 25.75
C ALA A 200 -9.58 4.20 25.16
N TYR A 201 -9.12 3.11 25.76
CA TYR A 201 -8.01 2.33 25.21
C TYR A 201 -8.57 1.23 24.30
N VAL A 202 -8.11 1.20 23.05
CA VAL A 202 -8.35 0.09 22.14
C VAL A 202 -7.09 -0.78 22.12
N SER A 203 -7.23 -2.05 22.48
CA SER A 203 -6.12 -3.00 22.55
C SER A 203 -5.49 -3.25 21.17
N SER A 204 -4.21 -3.63 21.15
CA SER A 204 -3.55 -4.05 19.93
C SER A 204 -4.24 -5.25 19.31
N GLN A 205 -4.24 -5.32 17.98
CA GLN A 205 -4.81 -6.43 17.23
C GLN A 205 -3.79 -6.94 16.23
N THR A 206 -3.60 -8.26 16.21
CA THR A 206 -2.81 -8.94 15.19
C THR A 206 -3.76 -9.71 14.30
N GLY A 207 -3.80 -9.34 13.02
CA GLY A 207 -4.59 -10.02 12.00
C GLY A 207 -3.70 -10.89 11.13
N THR A 208 -4.22 -12.03 10.68
CA THR A 208 -3.59 -12.79 9.58
C THR A 208 -4.30 -12.40 8.30
N TYR A 209 -3.55 -11.86 7.34
CA TYR A 209 -4.07 -11.62 6.01
C TYR A 209 -3.94 -12.91 5.19
N ALA A 210 -5.07 -13.51 4.83
CA ALA A 210 -5.12 -14.76 4.08
C ALA A 210 -5.11 -14.56 2.55
N GLY A 211 -4.95 -13.31 2.07
CA GLY A 211 -5.05 -12.99 0.64
C GLY A 211 -6.47 -12.62 0.21
N GLY A 212 -6.57 -11.64 -0.69
CA GLY A 212 -7.75 -11.36 -1.51
C GLY A 212 -7.45 -11.66 -2.97
N SER A 213 -8.31 -11.19 -3.88
CA SER A 213 -7.98 -11.18 -5.32
C SER A 213 -6.67 -10.43 -5.54
N GLU A 214 -5.77 -10.98 -6.36
CA GLU A 214 -4.50 -10.38 -6.76
C GLU A 214 -4.72 -8.95 -7.26
N THR A 215 -4.13 -7.97 -6.58
CA THR A 215 -4.15 -6.54 -6.98
C THR A 215 -2.81 -6.08 -7.52
N ALA A 216 -1.85 -6.98 -7.77
CA ALA A 216 -0.60 -6.60 -8.42
C ALA A 216 -0.90 -5.93 -9.78
N PRO A 217 -0.09 -4.93 -10.18
CA PRO A 217 -0.17 -4.34 -11.50
C PRO A 217 -0.15 -5.45 -12.56
N VAL A 218 -1.07 -5.36 -13.54
CA VAL A 218 -1.16 -6.33 -14.63
C VAL A 218 0.21 -6.47 -15.27
N HIS A 219 0.81 -7.65 -15.14
CA HIS A 219 2.15 -7.91 -15.65
C HIS A 219 2.19 -7.66 -17.16
N THR A 220 3.27 -7.05 -17.67
CA THR A 220 3.47 -6.91 -19.12
C THR A 220 3.46 -8.30 -19.76
N ARG A 221 2.58 -8.51 -20.75
CA ARG A 221 2.49 -9.79 -21.47
C ARG A 221 3.85 -10.12 -22.09
N VAL A 222 4.37 -11.30 -21.78
CA VAL A 222 5.54 -11.87 -22.47
C VAL A 222 5.04 -12.71 -23.64
N ARG A 223 5.56 -12.42 -24.83
CA ARG A 223 5.31 -13.22 -26.03
C ARG A 223 6.31 -14.37 -26.05
N TYR A 224 5.84 -15.60 -26.28
CA TYR A 224 6.69 -16.79 -26.31
C TYR A 224 6.63 -17.48 -27.66
N LEU A 225 7.81 -17.84 -28.17
CA LEU A 225 7.97 -18.65 -29.37
C LEU A 225 8.61 -19.99 -29.02
N ILE A 226 8.22 -21.05 -29.71
CA ILE A 226 8.82 -22.38 -29.60
C ILE A 226 9.49 -22.77 -30.91
N ARG A 227 10.72 -23.30 -30.82
CA ARG A 227 11.47 -23.81 -31.96
C ARG A 227 10.75 -25.05 -32.50
N ALA A 228 10.28 -24.99 -33.74
CA ALA A 228 9.41 -26.01 -34.31
C ALA A 228 10.11 -26.95 -35.29
N VAL A 229 11.17 -26.49 -35.93
CA VAL A 229 11.98 -27.28 -36.88
C VAL A 229 13.48 -27.09 -36.60
N PRO A 230 14.35 -28.01 -37.07
CA PRO A 230 15.79 -27.90 -36.91
C PRO A 230 16.39 -26.58 -37.45
#